data_AF-A0A2E8E7L6-F1
#
_entry.id   AF-A0A2E8E7L6-F1
#
_cell.length_a   1.000
_cell.length_b   1.000
_cell.length_c   1.000
_cell.angle_alpha   90.00
_cell.angle_beta   90.00
_cell.angle_gamma   90.00
#
_symmetry.space_group_name_H-M   'P 1'
#
loop_
_entity.id
_entity.type
_entity.pdbx_description
1 polymer ?
#
loop_
_entity_poly.entity_id
_entity_poly.type
_entity_poly.pdbx_seq_one_letter_code
_entity_poly.pdbx_strand_id
1 'polypeptide(L)' 'MLDTEAVEAETVAVTRAMIEANPKIRAILIECSNLPPYSAAVQAPTVLPVFDFITMIDMVRASVARPVFTGRY' A
#
# COMPACT_ATOMS: atom_id res chain seq x y z
N MET A 1 5.45 -10.95 21.25
CA MET A 1 4.87 -9.79 20.54
C MET A 1 5.73 -9.58 19.30
N LEU A 2 5.13 -9.28 18.15
CA LEU A 2 5.88 -9.02 16.92
C LEU A 2 6.59 -7.66 17.03
N ASP A 3 7.82 -7.54 16.52
CA ASP A 3 8.51 -6.26 16.42
C ASP A 3 8.03 -5.53 15.15
N THR A 4 7.20 -4.51 15.34
CA THR A 4 6.56 -3.81 14.22
C THR A 4 7.56 -2.95 13.43
N GLU A 5 8.58 -2.41 14.09
CA GLU A 5 9.59 -1.57 13.45
C GLU A 5 10.52 -2.42 12.58
N ALA A 6 10.92 -3.60 13.10
CA ALA A 6 11.73 -4.55 12.34
C ALA A 6 11.00 -5.03 11.07
N VAL A 7 9.71 -5.35 11.19
CA VAL A 7 8.90 -5.81 10.04
C VAL A 7 8.71 -4.70 9.01
N GLU A 8 8.46 -3.46 9.44
CA GLU A 8 8.37 -2.32 8.53
C GLU A 8 9.68 -2.13 7.76
N ALA A 9 10.81 -2.11 8.47
CA ALA A 9 12.13 -1.93 7.88
C ALA A 9 12.47 -3.04 6.87
N GLU A 10 12.19 -4.31 7.22
CA GLU A 10 12.40 -5.45 6.34
C GLU A 10 11.51 -5.36 5.08
N THR A 11 10.23 -5.04 5.26
CA THR A 11 9.27 -4.92 4.14
C THR A 11 9.71 -3.84 3.14
N VAL A 12 10.17 -2.69 3.65
CA VAL A 12 10.71 -1.60 2.82
C VAL A 12 12.00 -2.03 2.12
N ALA A 13 12.92 -2.67 2.84
CA ALA A 13 14.20 -3.13 2.28
C ALA A 13 14.00 -4.14 1.14
N VAL A 14 13.13 -5.13 1.34
CA VAL A 14 12.79 -6.13 0.32
C VAL A 14 12.16 -5.47 -0.89
N THR A 15 11.20 -4.55 -0.69
CA THR A 15 10.55 -3.87 -1.82
C THR A 15 11.53 -3.05 -2.64
N ARG A 16 12.48 -2.35 -1.99
CA ARG A 16 13.54 -1.61 -2.67
C ARG A 16 14.45 -2.53 -3.48
N ALA A 17 14.89 -3.63 -2.88
CA ALA A 17 15.74 -4.61 -3.57
C ALA A 17 15.03 -5.21 -4.81
N MET A 18 13.72 -5.47 -4.73
CA MET A 18 12.93 -5.94 -5.87
C MET A 18 12.90 -4.92 -7.02
N ILE A 19 12.71 -3.63 -6.71
CA ILE A 19 12.67 -2.55 -7.71
C ILE A 19 14.05 -2.34 -8.33
N GLU A 20 15.11 -2.36 -7.53
CA GLU A 20 16.50 -2.26 -8.01
C GLU A 20 16.85 -3.44 -8.94
N ALA A 21 16.44 -4.66 -8.60
CA ALA A 21 16.66 -5.85 -9.42
C ALA A 21 15.82 -5.86 -10.71
N ASN A 22 14.65 -5.20 -10.70
CA ASN A 22 13.77 -5.12 -11.86
C ASN A 22 13.14 -3.71 -12.02
N PRO A 23 13.84 -2.78 -12.69
CA PRO A 23 13.36 -1.42 -12.90
C PRO A 23 12.05 -1.30 -13.72
N LYS A 24 11.56 -2.41 -14.30
CA LYS A 24 10.27 -2.45 -15.02
C LYS A 24 9.07 -2.58 -14.07
N ILE A 25 9.28 -2.80 -12.78
CA ILE A 25 8.20 -2.81 -11.78
C ILE A 25 7.55 -1.43 -11.75
N ARG A 26 6.22 -1.39 -11.91
CA ARG A 26 5.43 -0.14 -11.94
C ARG A 26 4.37 -0.05 -10.86
N ALA A 27 4.18 -1.10 -10.06
CA ALA A 27 3.25 -1.17 -8.94
C ALA A 27 3.66 -2.29 -7.97
N ILE A 28 3.23 -2.20 -6.73
CA ILE A 28 3.44 -3.20 -5.67
C ILE A 28 2.07 -3.72 -5.22
N LEU A 29 1.96 -5.03 -5.02
CA LEU A 29 0.81 -5.68 -4.40
C LEU A 29 1.28 -6.37 -3.11
N ILE A 30 0.67 -6.01 -1.98
CA ILE A 30 0.88 -6.67 -0.70
C ILE A 30 -0.24 -7.70 -0.50
N GLU A 31 0.10 -8.97 -0.67
CA GLU A 31 -0.86 -10.10 -0.54
C GLU A 31 -1.03 -10.59 0.90
N CYS A 32 -0.01 -10.46 1.73
CA CYS A 32 -0.03 -10.96 3.10
C CYS A 32 -0.99 -10.11 3.94
N SER A 33 -1.86 -10.75 4.73
CA SER A 33 -2.86 -10.02 5.52
C SER A 33 -2.28 -9.17 6.66
N ASN A 34 -1.03 -9.42 7.05
CA ASN A 34 -0.36 -8.76 8.17
C ASN A 34 0.52 -7.58 7.77
N LEU A 35 0.78 -7.41 6.47
CA LEU A 35 1.65 -6.36 5.94
C LEU A 35 0.97 -5.04 5.51
N PRO A 36 -0.38 -4.92 5.34
CA PRO A 36 -1.01 -3.65 4.99
C PRO A 36 -0.72 -2.47 5.94
N PRO A 37 -0.48 -2.68 7.25
CA PRO A 37 -0.05 -1.58 8.12
C PRO A 37 1.22 -0.85 7.62
N TYR A 38 2.05 -1.52 6.81
CA TYR A 38 3.31 -0.98 6.30
C TYR A 38 3.23 -0.48 4.84
N SER A 39 2.05 -0.54 4.20
CA SER A 39 1.86 -0.11 2.79
C SER A 39 2.31 1.33 2.55
N ALA A 40 2.05 2.24 3.49
CA ALA A 40 2.47 3.63 3.40
C ALA A 40 4.00 3.79 3.48
N ALA A 41 4.66 3.03 4.36
CA ALA A 41 6.12 3.02 4.49
C ALA A 41 6.79 2.45 3.23
N VAL A 42 6.18 1.48 2.57
CA VAL A 42 6.61 0.96 1.26
C VAL A 42 6.40 1.99 0.15
N GLN A 43 5.29 2.71 0.16
CA GLN A 43 4.97 3.69 -0.87
C GLN A 43 5.89 4.92 -0.84
N ALA A 44 6.19 5.43 0.35
CA ALA A 44 6.97 6.67 0.52
C ALA A 44 8.31 6.71 -0.25
N PRO A 45 9.19 5.68 -0.17
CA PRO A 45 10.46 5.68 -0.90
C PRO A 45 10.34 5.26 -2.37
N THR A 46 9.26 4.57 -2.76
CA THR A 46 9.12 4.00 -4.12
C THR A 46 8.34 4.89 -5.07
N VAL A 47 7.43 5.72 -4.55
CA VAL A 47 6.48 6.55 -5.33
C VAL A 47 5.66 5.73 -6.34
N LEU A 48 5.62 4.40 -6.16
CA LEU A 48 4.82 3.50 -6.97
C LEU A 48 3.43 3.34 -6.33
N PRO A 49 2.39 3.03 -7.14
CA PRO A 49 1.14 2.52 -6.61
C PRO A 49 1.39 1.28 -5.75
N VAL A 50 0.89 1.29 -4.52
CA VAL A 50 0.88 0.14 -3.61
C VAL A 50 -0.57 -0.27 -3.40
N PHE A 51 -0.87 -1.54 -3.64
CA PHE A 51 -2.20 -2.12 -3.48
C PHE A 51 -2.18 -3.18 -2.38
N ASP A 52 -3.27 -3.25 -1.63
CA ASP A 52 -3.56 -4.28 -0.65
C ASP A 52 -5.08 -4.46 -0.53
N PHE A 53 -5.54 -5.35 0.37
CA PHE A 53 -6.98 -5.53 0.55
C PHE A 53 -7.68 -4.29 1.11
N ILE A 54 -6.99 -3.40 1.85
CA ILE A 54 -7.59 -2.18 2.39
C ILE A 54 -7.94 -1.25 1.22
N THR A 55 -7.00 -1.07 0.29
CA THR A 55 -7.19 -0.32 -0.95
C THR A 55 -8.39 -0.86 -1.73
N MET A 56 -8.50 -2.18 -1.86
CA MET A 56 -9.63 -2.81 -2.57
C MET A 56 -10.96 -2.66 -1.82
N ILE A 57 -10.96 -2.78 -0.50
CA ILE A 57 -12.14 -2.51 0.33
C ILE A 57 -12.60 -1.06 0.15
N ASP A 58 -11.67 -0.10 0.13
CA ASP A 58 -11.99 1.30 -0.07
C ASP A 58 -12.57 1.57 -1.46
N MET A 59 -12.06 0.88 -2.50
CA MET A 59 -12.66 0.92 -3.85
C MET A 59 -14.11 0.40 -3.85
N VAL A 60 -14.37 -0.75 -3.20
CA VAL A 60 -15.73 -1.29 -3.08
C VAL A 60 -16.62 -0.36 -2.26
N ARG A 61 -16.11 0.15 -1.14
CA ARG A 61 -16.84 1.08 -0.25
C ARG A 61 -17.25 2.35 -1.00
N ALA A 62 -16.36 2.91 -1.81
CA ALA A 62 -16.64 4.09 -2.63
C ALA A 62 -17.75 3.84 -3.68
N SER A 63 -17.96 2.58 -4.10
CA SER A 63 -19.00 2.21 -5.05
C SER A 63 -20.40 2.04 -4.42
N VAL A 64 -20.47 1.65 -3.15
CA VAL A 64 -21.74 1.32 -2.46
C VAL A 64 -22.19 2.38 -1.45
N ALA A 65 -21.29 3.23 -0.97
CA ALA A 65 -21.56 4.20 0.10
C ALA A 65 -20.99 5.59 -0.25
N ARG A 66 -21.52 6.19 -1.32
CA ARG A 66 -21.06 7.50 -1.81
C ARG A 66 -21.57 8.65 -0.91
N PRO A 67 -20.70 9.55 -0.41
CA PRO A 67 -21.13 10.67 0.41
C PRO A 67 -21.91 11.71 -0.42
N VAL A 68 -22.85 12.41 0.22
CA VAL A 68 -23.59 13.52 -0.38
C VAL A 68 -22.62 14.68 -0.65
N PHE A 69 -22.68 15.26 -1.84
CA PHE A 69 -21.89 16.44 -2.18
C PHE A 69 -22.40 17.67 -1.41
N THR A 70 -21.53 18.32 -0.64
CA THR A 70 -21.85 19.52 0.16
C THR A 70 -21.12 20.78 -0.32
N GLY A 71 -20.51 20.74 -1.51
CA GLY A 71 -19.79 21.89 -2.09
C GLY A 71 -20.71 22.89 -2.80
N ARG A 72 -20.13 24.02 -3.22
CA ARG A 72 -20.76 24.98 -4.15
C ARG A 72 -19.97 24.97 -5.45
N TYR A 73 -20.68 25.01 -6.59
CA TYR A 73 -20.09 25.22 -7.92
C TYR A 73 -19.69 26.67 -8.12
#